data_AF-A0A937ND55-F1
#
_entry.id   AF-A0A937ND55-F1
#
_cell.length_a   1.000
_cell.length_b   1.000
_cell.length_c   1.000
_cell.angle_alpha   90.00
_cell.angle_beta   90.00
_cell.angle_gamma   90.00
#
_symmetry.space_group_name_H-M   'P 1'
#
loop_
_entity.id
_entity.type
_entity.pdbx_description
1 polymer ?
#
loop_
_entity_poly.entity_id
_entity_poly.type
_entity_poly.pdbx_seq_one_letter_code
_entity_poly.pdbx_strand_id
1 'polypeptide(L)'
;MMRSVMRCLVIGLAGVAVVGSDGLAAGRPVRLSGGVANLLVQAKASGNLESFDKGLRGAADHMVYDLQRAEFVKPSRYNEYGVGFGQDLGVVPEQRPAWWLAEWAEPIRANLILLTGTYNNQPQPDTAWKIEIRQSGKWETHDSGVGGWYNCGRYDWGGPATEPISLDAIRVSVFSKDDATPIKSIHFRGESGRSWVVAHVTQDDVITPAPFQARITPLTAPVMAGQPVTFDGSGSTIAEGDFSWEFGDGSLAQGKRVEHVFREPGIRKVTLTVSDGKHKHVGMALVRVHALQTLQVPQVHLDTDQKNEQDDQHYFGYALFSELDVLGVNSVHHGGGQEPVNYREILHVLDLAQQSGLPDHRVPFVFRGANFRLSPPASGKWYDTVTEISDASDAILASARGASPTNPVWVVPVGPGTNVASTILQARAEGLDLKDRLRVIWLGGSNNAIVREFNGNNDPWSMYVVAQSGVETWIVPAPVGARVAIDKRTEGHLYADHPLGQYLKKIVPAKRKALYDASALSSIISLHLDLGWIKEVERVTVAGPTEGYAWTRNEDPQAVRVIREIDQQAMQRDLFETMKGKRTRLVGVGN
;
A
#
# COMPACT_ATOMS: atom_id res chain seq x y z
N MET A 1 -33.73 -14.57 -15.00
CA MET A 1 -32.80 -15.72 -14.81
C MET A 1 -31.70 -15.54 -15.84
N MET A 2 -30.41 -15.30 -15.58
CA MET A 2 -29.56 -15.22 -14.40
C MET A 2 -28.86 -13.85 -14.42
N ARG A 3 -28.81 -13.11 -13.30
CA ARG A 3 -27.92 -11.95 -13.18
C ARG A 3 -26.52 -12.52 -12.94
N SER A 4 -25.63 -12.40 -13.92
CA SER A 4 -24.24 -12.81 -13.79
C SER A 4 -23.60 -11.99 -12.66
N VAL A 5 -23.00 -12.67 -11.69
CA VAL A 5 -22.35 -12.05 -10.54
C VAL A 5 -21.12 -11.32 -11.07
N MET A 6 -21.20 -9.99 -11.12
CA MET A 6 -20.03 -9.13 -11.33
C MET A 6 -18.99 -9.53 -10.29
N ARG A 7 -17.85 -10.09 -10.73
CA ARG A 7 -16.74 -10.48 -9.84
C ARG A 7 -16.06 -9.22 -9.31
N CYS A 8 -16.75 -8.49 -8.44
CA CYS A 8 -16.17 -7.45 -7.60
C CYS A 8 -15.33 -8.16 -6.54
N LEU A 9 -14.01 -8.16 -6.71
CA LEU A 9 -13.11 -8.64 -5.69
C LEU A 9 -13.01 -7.54 -4.64
N VAL A 10 -13.73 -7.68 -3.52
CA VAL A 10 -13.36 -6.97 -2.29
C VAL A 10 -12.07 -7.62 -1.83
N ILE A 11 -10.94 -6.98 -2.12
CA ILE A 11 -9.68 -7.35 -1.51
C ILE A 11 -9.77 -6.87 -0.06
N GLY A 12 -10.30 -7.73 0.78
CA GLY A 12 -10.04 -7.66 2.21
C GLY A 12 -8.60 -8.06 2.44
N LEU A 13 -7.65 -7.20 2.11
CA LEU A 13 -6.36 -7.22 2.79
C LEU A 13 -6.67 -6.81 4.22
N ALA A 14 -6.68 -7.80 5.12
CA ALA A 14 -6.37 -7.53 6.50
C ALA A 14 -4.97 -6.90 6.48
N GLY A 15 -4.91 -5.57 6.51
CA GLY A 15 -3.68 -4.80 6.55
C GLY A 15 -2.91 -5.18 7.80
N VAL A 16 -1.99 -6.13 7.65
CA VAL A 16 -0.89 -6.33 8.58
C VAL A 16 0.14 -5.27 8.24
N ALA A 17 0.37 -4.42 9.23
CA ALA A 17 1.21 -3.25 9.23
C ALA A 17 2.56 -3.43 8.49
N VAL A 18 2.82 -2.57 7.51
CA VAL A 18 4.07 -2.44 6.74
C VAL A 18 5.27 -2.31 7.70
N VAL A 19 6.14 -3.30 7.82
CA VAL A 19 7.42 -3.16 8.51
C VAL A 19 8.38 -2.46 7.54
N GLY A 20 8.44 -1.13 7.62
CA GLY A 20 9.52 -0.36 7.04
C GLY A 20 10.79 -0.60 7.85
N SER A 21 11.89 -0.89 7.15
CA SER A 21 13.25 -0.84 7.70
C SER A 21 13.67 0.61 7.87
N ASP A 22 13.08 1.30 8.85
CA ASP A 22 13.56 2.57 9.38
C ASP A 22 13.09 2.63 10.84
N GLY A 23 13.99 3.04 11.72
CA GLY A 23 13.80 3.02 13.17
C GLY A 23 12.45 3.58 13.58
N LEU A 24 11.66 2.75 14.26
CA LEU A 24 10.48 3.09 15.06
C LEU A 24 9.71 4.33 14.54
N ALA A 25 8.96 4.17 13.46
CA ALA A 25 7.93 5.14 13.09
C ALA A 25 7.01 5.42 14.29
N ALA A 26 6.72 6.70 14.55
CA ALA A 26 5.81 7.15 15.59
C ALA A 26 4.50 6.35 15.56
N GLY A 27 4.17 5.69 16.68
CA GLY A 27 2.89 4.99 16.86
C GLY A 27 2.94 3.45 16.91
N ARG A 28 4.12 2.81 16.85
CA ARG A 28 4.24 1.37 17.20
C ARG A 28 4.73 1.20 18.64
N PRO A 29 4.08 0.33 19.45
CA PRO A 29 4.51 0.11 20.82
C PRO A 29 5.93 -0.46 20.88
N VAL A 30 6.85 0.27 21.51
CA VAL A 30 8.20 -0.25 21.82
C VAL A 30 8.04 -1.50 22.69
N ARG A 31 8.59 -2.63 22.23
CA ARG A 31 8.70 -3.87 23.00
C ARG A 31 10.13 -4.01 23.50
N LEU A 32 10.28 -4.19 24.81
CA LEU A 32 11.57 -4.27 25.47
C LEU A 32 11.99 -5.73 25.65
N SER A 33 13.29 -5.99 25.56
CA SER A 33 13.88 -7.26 25.96
C SER A 33 13.67 -7.46 27.47
N GLY A 34 13.67 -8.72 27.92
CA GLY A 34 13.54 -9.04 29.35
C GLY A 34 14.71 -8.53 30.21
N GLY A 35 15.81 -8.05 29.60
CA GLY A 35 16.98 -7.53 30.29
C GLY A 35 16.90 -6.05 30.67
N VAL A 36 15.94 -5.30 30.14
CA VAL A 36 15.86 -3.84 30.35
C VAL A 36 15.52 -3.50 31.79
N ALA A 37 16.33 -2.65 32.41
CA ALA A 37 16.04 -2.14 33.75
C ALA A 37 14.91 -1.09 33.69
N ASN A 38 13.81 -1.35 34.39
CA ASN A 38 12.83 -0.31 34.69
C ASN A 38 13.36 0.56 35.84
N LEU A 39 13.79 1.78 35.53
CA LEU A 39 14.39 2.70 36.50
C LEU A 39 13.41 3.14 37.60
N LEU A 40 12.10 2.96 37.38
CA LEU A 40 11.09 3.18 38.42
C LEU A 40 11.29 2.26 39.64
N VAL A 41 11.94 1.10 39.48
CA VAL A 41 12.27 0.20 40.60
C VAL A 41 13.22 0.86 41.61
N GLN A 42 13.99 1.86 41.19
CA GLN A 42 14.92 2.61 42.03
C GLN A 42 14.31 3.90 42.59
N ALA A 43 13.11 4.28 42.12
CA ALA A 43 12.46 5.50 42.52
C ALA A 43 11.66 5.33 43.82
N LYS A 44 11.54 6.41 44.58
CA LYS A 44 10.52 6.52 45.62
C LYS A 44 9.22 7.02 44.97
N ALA A 45 8.22 6.14 44.89
CA ALA A 45 6.90 6.50 44.38
C ALA A 45 6.01 7.11 45.48
N SER A 46 5.24 8.13 45.13
CA SER A 46 4.27 8.80 46.02
C SER A 46 3.11 9.39 45.22
N GLY A 47 2.07 9.87 45.90
CA GLY A 47 0.89 10.47 45.28
C GLY A 47 0.03 11.22 46.30
N ASN A 48 -1.11 11.75 45.86
CA ASN A 48 -2.06 12.48 46.71
C ASN A 48 -3.54 12.03 46.61
N LEU A 49 -3.83 10.79 46.22
CA LEU A 49 -5.22 10.37 46.01
C LEU A 49 -6.04 10.32 47.31
N GLU A 50 -5.35 10.25 48.43
CA GLU A 50 -5.81 10.25 49.80
C GLU A 50 -6.43 11.59 50.17
N SER A 51 -6.09 12.68 49.45
CA SER A 51 -6.77 13.96 49.60
C SER A 51 -8.16 14.00 48.94
N PHE A 52 -8.51 12.99 48.14
CA PHE A 52 -9.78 12.96 47.39
C PHE A 52 -10.89 12.08 48.02
N ASP A 53 -10.58 11.07 48.86
CA ASP A 53 -11.48 10.35 49.83
C ASP A 53 -10.79 9.03 50.35
N LYS A 54 -11.44 8.29 51.26
CA LYS A 54 -11.00 7.03 51.91
C LYS A 54 -11.12 5.76 51.04
N GLY A 55 -11.64 5.83 49.81
CA GLY A 55 -11.83 4.71 48.88
C GLY A 55 -10.58 4.28 48.11
N LEU A 56 -9.39 4.50 48.66
CA LEU A 56 -8.10 4.29 47.98
C LEU A 56 -7.90 2.83 47.56
N ARG A 57 -7.45 2.64 46.32
CA ARG A 57 -7.03 1.35 45.76
C ARG A 57 -5.54 1.33 45.56
N GLY A 58 -4.87 0.54 46.40
CA GLY A 58 -3.42 0.34 46.36
C GLY A 58 -2.64 1.55 46.87
N ALA A 59 -1.35 1.56 46.56
CA ALA A 59 -0.39 2.59 46.95
C ALA A 59 0.48 2.92 45.73
N ALA A 60 1.08 4.10 45.71
CA ALA A 60 1.83 4.60 44.55
C ALA A 60 2.92 3.63 44.06
N ASP A 61 3.54 2.85 44.94
CA ASP A 61 4.58 1.87 44.60
C ASP A 61 4.05 0.49 44.19
N HIS A 62 2.76 0.19 44.36
CA HIS A 62 2.15 -1.10 43.99
C HIS A 62 2.07 -1.32 42.47
N MET A 63 2.12 -0.25 41.67
CA MET A 63 2.07 -0.34 40.21
C MET A 63 3.45 -0.56 39.56
N VAL A 64 4.54 -0.43 40.34
CA VAL A 64 5.90 -0.54 39.81
C VAL A 64 6.21 -2.00 39.49
N TYR A 65 6.52 -2.26 38.21
CA TYR A 65 6.82 -3.60 37.70
C TYR A 65 8.30 -3.73 37.35
N ASP A 66 8.94 -4.77 37.88
CA ASP A 66 10.31 -5.14 37.56
C ASP A 66 10.32 -6.02 36.31
N LEU A 67 10.79 -5.46 35.19
CA LEU A 67 10.85 -6.17 33.91
C LEU A 67 11.84 -7.35 33.94
N GLN A 68 12.92 -7.25 34.72
CA GLN A 68 13.97 -8.27 34.77
C GLN A 68 13.52 -9.50 35.56
N ARG A 69 12.73 -9.28 36.61
CA ARG A 69 12.15 -10.36 37.41
C ARG A 69 10.79 -10.83 36.92
N ALA A 70 10.18 -10.08 36.00
CA ALA A 70 8.82 -10.30 35.51
C ALA A 70 7.78 -10.35 36.65
N GLU A 71 7.86 -9.43 37.61
CA GLU A 71 6.94 -9.33 38.74
C GLU A 71 6.74 -7.87 39.20
N PHE A 72 5.67 -7.61 39.95
CA PHE A 72 5.50 -6.32 40.62
C PHE A 72 6.45 -6.21 41.82
N VAL A 73 7.10 -5.06 42.00
CA VAL A 73 8.02 -4.81 43.12
C VAL A 73 7.31 -5.00 44.46
N LYS A 74 6.05 -4.56 44.53
CA LYS A 74 5.15 -4.82 45.66
C LYS A 74 3.81 -5.31 45.14
N PRO A 75 3.62 -6.64 45.04
CA PRO A 75 2.36 -7.20 44.56
C PRO A 75 1.20 -6.75 45.45
N SER A 76 0.11 -6.35 44.82
CA SER A 76 -1.13 -6.00 45.51
C SER A 76 -2.33 -6.59 44.78
N ARG A 77 -3.51 -6.49 45.39
CA ARG A 77 -4.76 -6.99 44.80
C ARG A 77 -5.05 -6.40 43.40
N TYR A 78 -4.58 -5.18 43.14
CA TYR A 78 -4.95 -4.42 41.95
C TYR A 78 -3.76 -3.96 41.11
N ASN A 79 -2.54 -3.92 41.69
CA ASN A 79 -1.33 -3.37 41.07
C ASN A 79 -1.55 -1.99 40.43
N GLU A 80 -2.35 -1.19 41.13
CA GLU A 80 -2.77 0.15 40.75
C GLU A 80 -2.66 1.08 41.95
N TYR A 81 -2.70 2.37 41.66
CA TYR A 81 -2.86 3.45 42.60
C TYR A 81 -4.01 4.34 42.13
N GLY A 82 -5.16 4.22 42.78
CA GLY A 82 -6.40 4.79 42.27
C GLY A 82 -7.46 5.00 43.35
N VAL A 83 -8.64 5.41 42.89
CA VAL A 83 -9.85 5.55 43.72
C VAL A 83 -10.84 4.42 43.47
N GLY A 84 -11.95 4.39 44.20
CA GLY A 84 -13.00 3.39 44.01
C GLY A 84 -13.65 3.46 42.62
N PHE A 85 -14.08 2.31 42.09
CA PHE A 85 -14.87 2.25 40.87
C PHE A 85 -16.17 3.04 41.04
N GLY A 86 -16.49 3.91 40.09
CA GLY A 86 -17.65 4.79 40.12
C GLY A 86 -17.49 6.00 41.03
N GLN A 87 -16.38 6.13 41.76
CA GLN A 87 -16.15 7.26 42.65
C GLN A 87 -16.01 8.55 41.83
N ASP A 88 -16.81 9.53 42.20
CA ASP A 88 -16.86 10.85 41.59
C ASP A 88 -15.97 11.80 42.40
N LEU A 89 -14.94 12.37 41.77
CA LEU A 89 -14.05 13.33 42.41
C LEU A 89 -14.56 14.77 42.28
N GLY A 90 -15.67 14.97 41.56
CA GLY A 90 -16.13 16.28 41.16
C GLY A 90 -15.15 16.94 40.18
N VAL A 91 -15.23 18.27 40.10
CA VAL A 91 -14.30 19.08 39.30
C VAL A 91 -12.98 19.20 40.05
N VAL A 92 -11.91 18.69 39.46
CA VAL A 92 -10.56 18.73 40.01
C VAL A 92 -9.77 19.79 39.25
N PRO A 93 -9.46 20.96 39.85
CA PRO A 93 -8.79 22.03 39.15
C PRO A 93 -7.32 21.70 38.90
N GLU A 94 -6.77 22.20 37.80
CA GLU A 94 -5.37 21.98 37.41
C GLU A 94 -4.36 22.41 38.48
N GLN A 95 -4.67 23.43 39.29
CA GLN A 95 -3.81 23.93 40.36
C GLN A 95 -3.74 22.96 41.56
N ARG A 96 -4.67 22.00 41.65
CA ARG A 96 -4.73 20.96 42.67
C ARG A 96 -5.08 19.61 42.03
N PRO A 97 -4.23 19.09 41.14
CA PRO A 97 -4.54 17.88 40.40
C PRO A 97 -4.42 16.64 41.30
N ALA A 98 -5.00 15.54 40.85
CA ALA A 98 -4.63 14.23 41.34
C ALA A 98 -3.33 13.80 40.65
N TRP A 99 -2.32 13.33 41.39
CA TRP A 99 -1.02 13.04 40.81
C TRP A 99 -0.35 11.80 41.40
N TRP A 100 0.53 11.24 40.58
CA TRP A 100 1.52 10.23 40.93
C TRP A 100 2.92 10.76 40.62
N LEU A 101 3.89 10.47 41.48
CA LEU A 101 5.25 11.01 41.43
C LEU A 101 6.25 9.89 41.71
N ALA A 102 7.31 9.82 40.89
CA ALA A 102 8.52 9.06 41.18
C ALA A 102 9.70 10.02 41.34
N GLU A 103 10.45 9.86 42.43
CA GLU A 103 11.67 10.63 42.72
C GLU A 103 12.87 9.71 42.88
N TRP A 104 14.00 10.12 42.31
CA TRP A 104 15.28 9.44 42.47
C TRP A 104 16.19 10.24 43.39
N ALA A 105 17.00 9.56 44.21
CA ALA A 105 17.96 10.21 45.08
C ALA A 105 19.08 10.91 44.29
N GLU A 106 19.45 10.32 43.15
CA GLU A 106 20.40 10.88 42.18
C GLU A 106 19.72 10.97 40.80
N PRO A 107 20.02 11.98 39.97
CA PRO A 107 19.45 12.08 38.63
C PRO A 107 19.74 10.84 37.78
N ILE A 108 18.71 10.31 37.13
CA ILE A 108 18.82 9.23 36.15
C ILE A 108 18.95 9.80 34.73
N ARG A 109 19.50 9.00 33.82
CA ARG A 109 19.35 9.24 32.37
C ARG A 109 18.29 8.29 31.82
N ALA A 110 17.33 8.83 31.07
CA ALA A 110 16.31 8.03 30.40
C ALA A 110 16.08 8.56 28.98
N ASN A 111 15.90 7.65 28.04
CA ASN A 111 15.48 7.97 26.66
C ASN A 111 14.19 7.26 26.28
N LEU A 112 13.50 6.62 27.24
CA LEU A 112 12.23 5.95 27.02
C LEU A 112 11.30 6.16 28.21
N ILE A 113 10.06 6.59 27.93
CA ILE A 113 8.95 6.66 28.88
C ILE A 113 7.75 5.95 28.26
N LEU A 114 7.29 4.88 28.91
CA LEU A 114 6.09 4.13 28.54
C LEU A 114 5.09 4.25 29.68
N LEU A 115 3.85 4.68 29.42
CA LEU A 115 2.80 4.76 30.45
C LEU A 115 1.51 4.11 29.93
N THR A 116 0.89 3.28 30.74
CA THR A 116 -0.45 2.74 30.46
C THR A 116 -1.52 3.63 31.06
N GLY A 117 -2.55 3.95 30.26
CA GLY A 117 -3.76 4.64 30.71
C GLY A 117 -4.67 3.72 31.50
N THR A 118 -5.93 4.11 31.65
CA THR A 118 -6.95 3.37 32.42
C THR A 118 -7.37 2.02 31.79
N TYR A 119 -8.12 1.19 32.52
CA TYR A 119 -8.70 -0.04 31.95
C TYR A 119 -9.78 0.29 30.91
N ASN A 120 -9.93 -0.59 29.89
CA ASN A 120 -10.95 -0.47 28.83
C ASN A 120 -12.39 -0.31 29.35
N ASN A 121 -12.69 -0.83 30.54
CA ASN A 121 -14.00 -0.75 31.18
C ASN A 121 -14.17 0.47 32.12
N GLN A 122 -13.18 1.37 32.17
CA GLN A 122 -13.18 2.61 32.97
C GLN A 122 -12.63 3.79 32.16
N PRO A 123 -13.24 4.11 31.01
CA PRO A 123 -12.74 5.13 30.10
C PRO A 123 -12.68 6.53 30.72
N GLN A 124 -11.69 7.32 30.30
CA GLN A 124 -11.40 8.68 30.75
C GLN A 124 -11.31 9.67 29.57
N PRO A 125 -12.31 9.75 28.66
CA PRO A 125 -12.21 10.52 27.42
C PRO A 125 -12.04 12.03 27.66
N ASP A 126 -12.48 12.52 28.81
CA ASP A 126 -12.52 13.95 29.16
C ASP A 126 -11.56 14.34 30.28
N THR A 127 -10.69 13.43 30.72
CA THR A 127 -9.72 13.69 31.79
C THR A 127 -8.48 14.33 31.19
N ALA A 128 -8.17 15.56 31.62
CA ALA A 128 -6.93 16.23 31.26
C ALA A 128 -5.76 15.61 32.04
N TRP A 129 -4.59 15.59 31.41
CA TRP A 129 -3.38 15.04 31.99
C TRP A 129 -2.14 15.87 31.64
N LYS A 130 -1.15 15.82 32.52
CA LYS A 130 0.19 16.39 32.33
C LYS A 130 1.25 15.39 32.78
N ILE A 131 2.28 15.22 31.96
CA ILE A 131 3.52 14.54 32.32
C ILE A 131 4.56 15.64 32.53
N GLU A 132 5.15 15.67 33.70
CA GLU A 132 6.12 16.69 34.11
C GLU A 132 7.41 16.00 34.55
N ILE A 133 8.55 16.59 34.23
CA ILE A 133 9.86 16.09 34.66
C ILE A 133 10.58 17.18 35.47
N ARG A 134 11.37 16.76 36.45
CA ARG A 134 12.22 17.65 37.24
C ARG A 134 13.68 17.42 36.88
N GLN A 135 14.37 18.52 36.55
CA GLN A 135 15.79 18.53 36.24
C GLN A 135 16.47 19.62 37.06
N SER A 136 17.45 19.26 37.89
CA SER A 136 18.20 20.21 38.71
C SER A 136 17.28 21.11 39.56
N GLY A 137 16.21 20.51 40.12
CA GLY A 137 15.22 21.21 40.94
C GLY A 137 14.17 22.03 40.18
N LYS A 138 14.21 22.11 38.85
CA LYS A 138 13.23 22.83 38.03
C LYS A 138 12.24 21.86 37.38
N TRP A 139 10.94 22.12 37.53
CA TRP A 139 9.87 21.37 36.87
C TRP A 139 9.59 21.91 35.48
N GLU A 140 9.43 21.01 34.52
CA GLU A 140 9.03 21.33 33.15
C GLU A 140 7.93 20.36 32.68
N THR A 141 6.96 20.88 31.93
CA THR A 141 5.95 20.04 31.28
C THR A 141 6.60 19.31 30.11
N HIS A 142 6.62 17.99 30.19
CA HIS A 142 7.14 17.11 29.16
C HIS A 142 6.10 16.86 28.06
N ASP A 143 4.86 16.55 28.46
CA ASP A 143 3.72 16.47 27.54
C ASP A 143 2.39 16.69 28.28
N SER A 144 1.31 17.00 27.56
CA SER A 144 -0.02 17.21 28.12
C SER A 144 -1.14 16.95 27.11
N GLY A 145 -2.33 16.59 27.58
CA GLY A 145 -3.48 16.38 26.72
C GLY A 145 -4.78 16.15 27.47
N VAL A 146 -5.84 15.79 26.74
CA VAL A 146 -7.15 15.41 27.28
C VAL A 146 -7.55 14.06 26.71
N GLY A 147 -7.96 13.12 27.56
CA GLY A 147 -8.22 11.74 27.17
C GLY A 147 -6.97 11.08 26.61
N GLY A 148 -6.96 10.80 25.30
CA GLY A 148 -5.79 10.26 24.61
C GLY A 148 -5.29 8.96 25.23
N TRP A 149 -4.00 8.89 25.56
CA TRP A 149 -3.41 7.71 26.17
C TRP A 149 -4.03 7.35 27.52
N TYR A 150 -4.43 8.34 28.33
CA TYR A 150 -4.98 8.08 29.65
C TYR A 150 -6.36 7.41 29.58
N ASN A 151 -7.09 7.63 28.48
CA ASN A 151 -8.35 6.98 28.15
C ASN A 151 -8.11 5.61 27.48
N CYS A 152 -7.90 4.56 28.29
CA CYS A 152 -7.75 3.19 27.78
C CYS A 152 -6.57 2.97 26.80
N GLY A 153 -5.61 3.89 26.74
CA GLY A 153 -4.52 3.88 25.78
C GLY A 153 -3.15 3.67 26.42
N ARG A 154 -2.13 4.09 25.69
CA ARG A 154 -0.72 4.01 26.08
C ARG A 154 0.04 5.23 25.57
N TYR A 155 0.89 5.78 26.43
CA TYR A 155 1.82 6.85 26.13
C TYR A 155 3.18 6.23 25.82
N ASP A 156 3.75 6.61 24.68
CA ASP A 156 5.08 6.18 24.27
C ASP A 156 5.89 7.43 23.93
N TRP A 157 7.00 7.62 24.65
CA TRP A 157 7.98 8.65 24.34
C TRP A 157 9.37 8.06 24.26
N GLY A 158 10.09 8.47 23.23
CA GLY A 158 11.49 8.15 23.02
C GLY A 158 11.74 6.73 22.50
N GLY A 159 12.97 6.26 22.67
CA GLY A 159 13.51 5.01 22.15
C GLY A 159 15.04 5.06 22.02
N PRO A 160 15.67 4.02 21.46
CA PRO A 160 17.13 3.92 21.35
C PRO A 160 17.80 5.08 20.61
N ALA A 161 17.10 5.69 19.66
CA ALA A 161 17.60 6.82 18.88
C ALA A 161 17.36 8.18 19.55
N THR A 162 16.64 8.21 20.67
CA THR A 162 16.36 9.44 21.41
C THR A 162 17.52 9.78 22.33
N GLU A 163 17.99 11.03 22.28
CA GLU A 163 19.02 11.50 23.20
C GLU A 163 18.49 11.42 24.66
N PRO A 164 19.18 10.73 25.57
CA PRO A 164 18.67 10.56 26.92
C PRO A 164 18.61 11.87 27.70
N ILE A 165 17.43 12.16 28.27
CA ILE A 165 17.22 13.27 29.19
C ILE A 165 17.70 12.89 30.60
N SER A 166 18.25 13.87 31.31
CA SER A 166 18.57 13.73 32.74
C SER A 166 17.36 14.17 33.56
N LEU A 167 16.93 13.40 34.55
CA LEU A 167 15.82 13.78 35.45
C LEU A 167 16.00 13.17 36.84
N ASP A 168 15.56 13.91 37.86
CA ASP A 168 15.52 13.45 39.25
C ASP A 168 14.08 13.22 39.76
N ALA A 169 13.06 13.60 38.98
CA ALA A 169 11.68 13.21 39.21
C ALA A 169 10.82 13.21 37.94
N ILE A 170 9.77 12.39 37.93
CA ILE A 170 8.68 12.40 36.94
C ILE A 170 7.34 12.40 37.67
N ARG A 171 6.44 13.29 37.25
CA ARG A 171 5.08 13.42 37.79
C ARG A 171 4.06 13.26 36.67
N VAL A 172 3.03 12.47 36.94
CA VAL A 172 1.84 12.42 36.09
C VAL A 172 0.66 12.95 36.89
N SER A 173 0.08 14.03 36.39
CA SER A 173 -1.04 14.75 36.98
C SER A 173 -2.28 14.56 36.12
N VAL A 174 -3.43 14.35 36.73
CA VAL A 174 -4.75 14.29 36.08
C VAL A 174 -5.73 15.24 36.74
N PHE A 175 -6.55 15.90 35.94
CA PHE A 175 -7.47 16.96 36.37
C PHE A 175 -8.63 17.10 35.38
N SER A 176 -9.63 17.90 35.75
CA SER A 176 -10.76 18.23 34.89
C SER A 176 -10.32 19.07 33.71
N LYS A 177 -10.78 18.75 32.50
CA LYS A 177 -10.45 19.51 31.27
C LYS A 177 -10.97 20.96 31.27
N ASP A 178 -11.97 21.24 32.10
CA ASP A 178 -12.61 22.54 32.29
C ASP A 178 -13.24 22.62 33.69
N ASP A 179 -13.75 23.79 34.05
CA ASP A 179 -14.34 24.07 35.37
C ASP A 179 -15.73 23.41 35.59
N ALA A 180 -16.21 22.59 34.65
CA ALA A 180 -17.53 21.97 34.69
C ALA A 180 -17.51 20.44 34.61
N THR A 181 -16.44 19.85 34.08
CA THR A 181 -16.38 18.42 33.78
C THR A 181 -15.77 17.64 34.95
N PRO A 182 -16.53 16.81 35.68
CA PRO A 182 -15.99 16.02 36.77
C PRO A 182 -15.13 14.84 36.26
N ILE A 183 -14.17 14.40 37.06
CA ILE A 183 -13.41 13.17 36.80
C ILE A 183 -13.89 12.05 37.72
N LYS A 184 -13.94 10.82 37.21
CA LYS A 184 -14.46 9.66 37.96
C LYS A 184 -13.55 8.46 37.80
N SER A 185 -13.45 7.62 38.84
CA SER A 185 -12.73 6.33 38.77
C SER A 185 -11.27 6.44 38.30
N ILE A 186 -10.57 7.54 38.62
CA ILE A 186 -9.18 7.72 38.21
C ILE A 186 -8.28 6.67 38.86
N HIS A 187 -7.30 6.20 38.11
CA HIS A 187 -6.27 5.30 38.61
C HIS A 187 -5.02 5.41 37.72
N PHE A 188 -3.87 5.21 38.35
CA PHE A 188 -2.60 4.94 37.69
C PHE A 188 -2.34 3.44 37.83
N ARG A 189 -2.00 2.75 36.74
CA ARG A 189 -1.93 1.29 36.76
C ARG A 189 -0.66 0.76 36.13
N GLY A 190 -0.19 -0.34 36.70
CA GLY A 190 0.84 -1.16 36.11
C GLY A 190 0.26 -2.45 35.53
N GLU A 191 0.73 -2.85 34.35
CA GLU A 191 0.39 -4.11 33.71
C GLU A 191 1.61 -5.04 33.64
N SER A 192 1.41 -6.35 33.82
CA SER A 192 2.46 -7.33 33.59
C SER A 192 3.01 -7.22 32.16
N GLY A 193 4.32 -6.96 32.03
CA GLY A 193 4.99 -6.79 30.74
C GLY A 193 4.63 -5.50 29.97
N ARG A 194 3.82 -4.61 30.54
CA ARG A 194 3.37 -3.34 29.90
C ARG A 194 3.18 -2.19 30.89
N SER A 195 3.69 -2.32 32.12
CA SER A 195 3.56 -1.30 33.16
C SER A 195 4.25 0.00 32.76
N TRP A 196 4.14 1.00 33.62
CA TRP A 196 4.91 2.21 33.47
C TRP A 196 6.40 1.88 33.48
N VAL A 197 7.11 2.36 32.47
CA VAL A 197 8.54 2.16 32.30
C VAL A 197 9.20 3.51 32.11
N VAL A 198 10.21 3.79 32.92
CA VAL A 198 11.20 4.82 32.63
C VAL A 198 12.52 4.09 32.48
N ALA A 199 13.16 4.20 31.33
CA ALA A 199 14.34 3.42 31.03
C ALA A 199 15.36 4.19 30.20
N HIS A 200 16.61 3.76 30.32
CA HIS A 200 17.64 4.00 29.33
C HIS A 200 17.75 2.75 28.48
N VAL A 201 17.50 2.87 27.18
CA VAL A 201 17.51 1.75 26.24
C VAL A 201 18.49 2.02 25.10
N THR A 202 19.13 0.95 24.65
CA THR A 202 19.96 0.89 23.45
C THR A 202 19.22 0.13 22.35
N GLN A 203 19.80 0.07 21.14
CA GLN A 203 19.15 -0.62 20.02
C GLN A 203 18.95 -2.12 20.31
N ASP A 204 19.85 -2.74 21.08
CA ASP A 204 19.81 -4.15 21.45
C ASP A 204 18.69 -4.46 22.47
N ASP A 205 18.17 -3.43 23.14
CA ASP A 205 17.12 -3.56 24.14
C ASP A 205 15.71 -3.63 23.54
N VAL A 206 15.55 -3.31 22.24
CA VAL A 206 14.25 -3.31 21.56
C VAL A 206 14.03 -4.63 20.83
N ILE A 207 12.98 -5.36 21.22
CA ILE A 207 12.50 -6.53 20.47
C ILE A 207 11.79 -6.03 19.22
N THR A 208 12.50 -6.08 18.10
CA THR A 208 11.86 -6.02 16.78
C THR A 208 11.30 -7.40 16.48
N PRO A 209 9.98 -7.59 16.30
CA PRO A 209 9.45 -8.87 15.85
C PRO A 209 10.19 -9.30 14.58
N ALA A 210 10.57 -10.57 14.49
CA ALA A 210 11.06 -11.12 13.23
C ALA A 210 10.02 -10.82 12.14
N PRO A 211 10.44 -10.47 10.91
CA PRO A 211 9.49 -10.24 9.83
C PRO A 211 8.62 -11.50 9.68
N PHE A 212 7.30 -11.33 9.71
CA PHE A 212 6.34 -12.41 9.52
C PHE A 212 5.63 -12.18 8.19
N GLN A 213 6.11 -12.83 7.12
CA GLN A 213 5.65 -12.52 5.76
C GLN A 213 5.62 -13.77 4.88
N ALA A 214 4.44 -14.07 4.33
CA ALA A 214 4.28 -15.05 3.26
C ALA A 214 4.88 -14.51 1.95
N ARG A 215 5.73 -15.30 1.29
CA ARG A 215 6.34 -14.98 0.01
C ARG A 215 6.23 -16.19 -0.92
N ILE A 216 5.68 -15.95 -2.10
CA ILE A 216 5.60 -16.94 -3.17
C ILE A 216 6.77 -16.69 -4.11
N THR A 217 7.60 -17.71 -4.30
CA THR A 217 8.70 -17.67 -5.28
C THR A 217 8.11 -17.50 -6.68
N PRO A 218 8.57 -16.51 -7.46
CA PRO A 218 8.07 -16.28 -8.81
C PRO A 218 8.25 -17.48 -9.74
N LEU A 219 7.33 -17.65 -10.67
CA LEU A 219 7.38 -18.73 -11.65
C LEU A 219 8.54 -18.53 -12.65
N THR A 220 9.11 -19.62 -13.12
CA THR A 220 10.25 -19.62 -14.05
C THR A 220 9.86 -19.94 -15.50
N ALA A 221 8.65 -20.46 -15.71
CA ALA A 221 8.11 -20.78 -17.02
C ALA A 221 6.59 -20.51 -17.05
N PRO A 222 5.99 -20.30 -18.24
CA PRO A 222 4.54 -20.17 -18.39
C PRO A 222 3.82 -21.44 -17.91
N VAL A 223 2.64 -21.27 -17.30
CA VAL A 223 1.83 -22.38 -16.82
C VAL A 223 0.88 -22.85 -17.92
N MET A 224 0.94 -24.13 -18.27
CA MET A 224 0.07 -24.74 -19.29
C MET A 224 -1.04 -25.57 -18.64
N ALA A 225 -2.26 -25.50 -19.18
CA ALA A 225 -3.34 -26.36 -18.73
C ALA A 225 -2.98 -27.85 -18.93
N GLY A 226 -3.26 -28.67 -17.92
CA GLY A 226 -2.96 -30.10 -17.90
C GLY A 226 -1.50 -30.46 -17.59
N GLN A 227 -0.62 -29.47 -17.38
CA GLN A 227 0.78 -29.70 -17.00
C GLN A 227 1.01 -29.37 -15.52
N PRO A 228 1.93 -30.08 -14.84
CA PRO A 228 2.29 -29.77 -13.47
C PRO A 228 3.07 -28.46 -13.37
N VAL A 229 2.77 -27.68 -12.33
CA VAL A 229 3.52 -26.49 -11.92
C VAL A 229 3.87 -26.60 -10.45
N THR A 230 5.10 -26.25 -10.10
CA THR A 230 5.56 -26.18 -8.71
C THR A 230 5.36 -24.78 -8.15
N PHE A 231 4.71 -24.70 -6.99
CA PHE A 231 4.63 -23.49 -6.18
C PHE A 231 5.53 -23.63 -4.96
N ASP A 232 6.26 -22.57 -4.64
CA ASP A 232 7.24 -22.56 -3.56
C ASP A 232 7.05 -21.35 -2.66
N GLY A 233 6.80 -21.61 -1.38
CA GLY A 233 6.62 -20.64 -0.32
C GLY A 233 7.85 -20.51 0.57
N SER A 234 8.95 -21.23 0.27
CA SER A 234 10.13 -21.29 1.13
C SER A 234 10.82 -19.95 1.35
N GLY A 235 10.55 -18.96 0.50
CA GLY A 235 11.02 -17.59 0.67
C GLY A 235 10.30 -16.81 1.78
N SER A 236 9.27 -17.38 2.41
CA SER A 236 8.52 -16.74 3.50
C SER A 236 9.36 -16.58 4.76
N THR A 237 9.23 -15.42 5.42
CA THR A 237 9.89 -15.17 6.71
C THR A 237 8.94 -15.57 7.83
N ILE A 238 9.20 -16.72 8.44
CA ILE A 238 8.46 -17.29 9.58
C ILE A 238 9.42 -18.18 10.37
N ALA A 239 9.37 -18.15 11.70
CA ALA A 239 10.27 -18.94 12.55
C ALA A 239 10.03 -20.45 12.34
N GLU A 240 8.81 -20.89 12.64
CA GLU A 240 8.25 -22.21 12.31
C GLU A 240 6.74 -22.05 12.13
N GLY A 241 6.12 -22.86 11.26
CA GLY A 241 4.69 -22.73 11.01
C GLY A 241 4.16 -23.47 9.79
N ASP A 242 2.84 -23.36 9.61
CA ASP A 242 2.08 -24.01 8.57
C ASP A 242 2.05 -23.20 7.28
N PHE A 243 2.03 -23.92 6.15
CA PHE A 243 1.92 -23.37 4.80
C PHE A 243 0.70 -23.99 4.14
N SER A 244 -0.31 -23.18 3.83
CA SER A 244 -1.53 -23.63 3.16
C SER A 244 -1.77 -22.85 1.88
N TRP A 245 -2.05 -23.58 0.81
CA TRP A 245 -2.24 -23.05 -0.54
C TRP A 245 -3.68 -23.17 -0.99
N GLU A 246 -4.17 -22.12 -1.66
CA GLU A 246 -5.42 -22.13 -2.41
C GLU A 246 -5.12 -21.73 -3.85
N PHE A 247 -5.47 -22.57 -4.83
CA PHE A 247 -5.06 -22.34 -6.22
C PHE A 247 -6.08 -21.57 -7.07
N GLY A 248 -7.24 -21.23 -6.49
CA GLY A 248 -8.30 -20.48 -7.18
C GLY A 248 -9.16 -21.30 -8.16
N ASP A 249 -8.91 -22.60 -8.27
CA ASP A 249 -9.77 -23.59 -8.95
C ASP A 249 -10.54 -24.49 -7.95
N GLY A 250 -10.50 -24.15 -6.66
CA GLY A 250 -11.14 -24.89 -5.56
C GLY A 250 -10.23 -25.95 -4.92
N SER A 251 -9.06 -26.23 -5.50
CA SER A 251 -8.10 -27.14 -4.89
C SER A 251 -7.24 -26.46 -3.81
N LEU A 252 -6.79 -27.27 -2.86
CA LEU A 252 -5.99 -26.87 -1.71
C LEU A 252 -4.75 -27.76 -1.60
N ALA A 253 -3.66 -27.23 -1.07
CA ALA A 253 -2.48 -28.01 -0.71
C ALA A 253 -1.82 -27.51 0.58
N GLN A 254 -0.97 -28.34 1.18
CA GLN A 254 -0.19 -27.99 2.35
C GLN A 254 1.30 -28.29 2.12
N GLY A 255 2.16 -27.49 2.74
CA GLY A 255 3.61 -27.64 2.69
C GLY A 255 4.32 -26.45 2.05
N LYS A 256 5.63 -26.34 2.32
CA LYS A 256 6.45 -25.23 1.82
C LYS A 256 6.55 -25.21 0.29
N ARG A 257 6.64 -26.38 -0.33
CA ARG A 257 6.68 -26.56 -1.79
C ARG A 257 5.65 -27.61 -2.20
N VAL A 258 4.83 -27.28 -3.19
CA VAL A 258 3.70 -28.11 -3.65
C VAL A 258 3.65 -28.15 -5.17
N GLU A 259 3.19 -29.28 -5.72
CA GLU A 259 2.92 -29.42 -7.15
C GLU A 259 1.40 -29.37 -7.39
N HIS A 260 0.98 -28.67 -8.44
CA HIS A 260 -0.43 -28.55 -8.81
C HIS A 260 -0.62 -28.63 -10.33
N VAL A 261 -1.79 -29.13 -10.77
CA VAL A 261 -2.17 -29.23 -12.18
C VAL A 261 -3.50 -28.51 -12.39
N PHE A 262 -3.47 -27.39 -13.12
CA PHE A 262 -4.69 -26.71 -13.55
C PHE A 262 -5.28 -27.40 -14.79
N ARG A 263 -6.51 -27.90 -14.71
CA ARG A 263 -7.15 -28.61 -15.84
C ARG A 263 -7.61 -27.70 -16.96
N GLU A 264 -8.04 -26.49 -16.61
CA GLU A 264 -8.61 -25.54 -17.54
C GLU A 264 -7.76 -24.28 -17.63
N PRO A 265 -7.63 -23.68 -18.83
CA PRO A 265 -6.97 -22.39 -18.98
C PRO A 265 -7.74 -21.26 -18.28
N GLY A 266 -7.08 -20.11 -18.16
CA GLY A 266 -7.62 -18.89 -17.57
C GLY A 266 -6.78 -18.38 -16.41
N ILE A 267 -7.19 -17.26 -15.85
CA ILE A 267 -6.49 -16.62 -14.74
C ILE A 267 -6.87 -17.30 -13.42
N ARG A 268 -5.87 -17.55 -12.57
CA ARG A 268 -6.01 -18.21 -11.28
C ARG A 268 -5.33 -17.37 -10.21
N LYS A 269 -6.08 -17.07 -9.14
CA LYS A 269 -5.53 -16.44 -7.95
C LYS A 269 -4.96 -17.53 -7.05
N VAL A 270 -3.63 -17.65 -7.02
CA VAL A 270 -2.93 -18.55 -6.11
C VAL A 270 -2.59 -17.80 -4.83
N THR A 271 -2.99 -18.35 -3.70
CA THR A 271 -2.87 -17.74 -2.38
C THR A 271 -2.08 -18.66 -1.47
N LEU A 272 -1.00 -18.15 -0.87
CA LEU A 272 -0.25 -18.80 0.19
C LEU A 272 -0.61 -18.16 1.51
N THR A 273 -1.11 -18.94 2.46
CA THR A 273 -1.22 -18.53 3.86
C THR A 273 -0.08 -19.17 4.66
N VAL A 274 0.65 -18.37 5.43
CA VAL A 274 1.60 -18.86 6.45
C VAL A 274 1.10 -18.53 7.84
N SER A 275 1.27 -19.44 8.81
CA SER A 275 0.88 -19.22 10.21
C SER A 275 1.83 -19.89 11.20
N ASP A 276 2.23 -19.19 12.28
CA ASP A 276 2.98 -19.77 13.41
C ASP A 276 2.05 -20.15 14.59
N GLY A 277 0.74 -20.21 14.35
CA GLY A 277 -0.30 -20.42 15.37
C GLY A 277 -0.70 -19.15 16.15
N LYS A 278 0.04 -18.05 16.03
CA LYS A 278 -0.28 -16.74 16.65
C LYS A 278 -0.52 -15.64 15.62
N HIS A 279 0.21 -15.69 14.53
CA HIS A 279 0.19 -14.75 13.42
C HIS A 279 -0.20 -15.48 12.14
N LYS A 280 -0.75 -14.72 11.19
CA LYS A 280 -1.10 -15.19 9.86
C LYS A 280 -0.77 -14.11 8.84
N HIS A 281 -0.18 -14.49 7.72
CA HIS A 281 0.09 -13.62 6.59
C HIS A 281 -0.27 -14.33 5.30
N VAL A 282 -0.67 -13.55 4.30
CA VAL A 282 -1.12 -14.05 3.01
C VAL A 282 -0.24 -13.47 1.91
N GLY A 283 0.30 -14.35 1.07
CA GLY A 283 1.00 -14.02 -0.16
C GLY A 283 0.12 -14.39 -1.37
N MET A 284 0.25 -13.64 -2.45
CA MET A 284 -0.58 -13.84 -3.65
C MET A 284 0.24 -13.86 -4.92
N ALA A 285 -0.18 -14.69 -5.87
CA ALA A 285 0.25 -14.71 -7.26
C ALA A 285 -0.98 -14.79 -8.17
N LEU A 286 -1.02 -13.97 -9.23
CA LEU A 286 -2.00 -14.07 -10.30
C LEU A 286 -1.35 -14.85 -11.43
N VAL A 287 -1.82 -16.07 -11.64
CA VAL A 287 -1.24 -17.01 -12.60
C VAL A 287 -2.14 -17.09 -13.81
N ARG A 288 -1.62 -16.76 -14.99
CA ARG A 288 -2.28 -17.09 -16.24
C ARG A 288 -1.99 -18.54 -16.62
N VAL A 289 -3.01 -19.39 -16.60
CA VAL A 289 -2.94 -20.76 -17.13
C VAL A 289 -3.26 -20.70 -18.61
N HIS A 290 -2.29 -21.05 -19.44
CA HIS A 290 -2.39 -20.94 -20.89
C HIS A 290 -2.92 -22.22 -21.53
N ALA A 291 -3.70 -22.04 -22.59
CA ALA A 291 -3.75 -22.97 -23.71
C ALA A 291 -2.67 -22.57 -24.74
N LEU A 292 -2.35 -23.45 -25.70
CA LEU A 292 -1.33 -23.18 -26.73
C LEU A 292 -1.58 -21.85 -27.46
N GLN A 293 -2.83 -21.52 -27.70
CA GLN A 293 -3.25 -20.30 -28.40
C GLN A 293 -2.95 -19.04 -27.59
N THR A 294 -3.02 -19.11 -26.25
CA THR A 294 -2.85 -17.93 -25.38
C THR A 294 -1.42 -17.74 -24.90
N LEU A 295 -0.52 -18.67 -25.19
CA LEU A 295 0.85 -18.65 -24.65
C LEU A 295 1.64 -17.42 -25.12
N GLN A 296 1.44 -17.02 -26.39
CA GLN A 296 2.15 -15.92 -27.02
C GLN A 296 1.40 -14.60 -26.96
N VAL A 297 0.16 -14.58 -26.43
CA VAL A 297 -0.63 -13.35 -26.38
C VAL A 297 -0.06 -12.43 -25.28
N PRO A 298 0.18 -11.14 -25.57
CA PRO A 298 0.63 -10.20 -24.55
C PRO A 298 -0.35 -10.12 -23.38
N GLN A 299 0.18 -10.35 -22.18
CA GLN A 299 -0.54 -10.20 -20.92
C GLN A 299 -0.45 -8.74 -20.48
N VAL A 300 -1.60 -8.14 -20.13
CA VAL A 300 -1.67 -6.72 -19.80
C VAL A 300 -2.42 -6.45 -18.49
N HIS A 301 -1.89 -5.56 -17.67
CA HIS A 301 -2.64 -4.78 -16.68
C HIS A 301 -2.92 -3.41 -17.27
N LEU A 302 -4.21 -3.06 -17.33
CA LEU A 302 -4.63 -1.72 -17.69
C LEU A 302 -4.62 -0.85 -16.42
N ASP A 303 -4.07 0.35 -16.48
CA ASP A 303 -4.01 1.26 -15.33
C ASP A 303 -4.46 2.67 -15.72
N THR A 304 -5.56 3.15 -15.16
CA THR A 304 -6.34 4.27 -15.73
C THR A 304 -7.04 5.12 -14.68
N ASP A 305 -7.05 6.43 -14.90
CA ASP A 305 -7.87 7.43 -14.23
C ASP A 305 -9.22 7.62 -14.93
N GLN A 306 -9.84 6.48 -15.26
CA GLN A 306 -10.98 6.23 -16.16
C GLN A 306 -12.05 7.31 -16.40
N LYS A 307 -12.42 8.14 -15.41
CA LYS A 307 -13.49 9.16 -15.57
C LYS A 307 -12.93 10.56 -15.83
N ASN A 308 -11.63 10.69 -15.99
CA ASN A 308 -10.98 11.97 -16.13
C ASN A 308 -11.12 12.53 -17.57
N GLU A 309 -10.76 11.77 -18.61
CA GLU A 309 -10.99 12.15 -20.02
C GLU A 309 -11.94 11.19 -20.77
N GLN A 310 -12.24 11.49 -22.03
CA GLN A 310 -13.07 10.62 -22.88
C GLN A 310 -12.29 9.45 -23.47
N ASP A 311 -10.97 9.55 -23.55
CA ASP A 311 -10.12 8.57 -24.20
C ASP A 311 -9.81 7.35 -23.33
N ASP A 312 -9.88 7.50 -22.01
CA ASP A 312 -9.76 6.37 -21.08
C ASP A 312 -10.84 5.31 -21.35
N GLN A 313 -12.08 5.74 -21.62
CA GLN A 313 -13.15 4.80 -21.96
C GLN A 313 -12.96 4.17 -23.34
N HIS A 314 -12.30 4.86 -24.28
CA HIS A 314 -11.95 4.28 -25.58
C HIS A 314 -10.84 3.25 -25.44
N TYR A 315 -9.80 3.57 -24.68
CA TYR A 315 -8.70 2.67 -24.33
C TYR A 315 -9.21 1.40 -23.67
N PHE A 316 -10.09 1.55 -22.68
CA PHE A 316 -10.61 0.39 -21.97
C PHE A 316 -11.51 -0.46 -22.88
N GLY A 317 -12.41 0.17 -23.65
CA GLY A 317 -13.23 -0.53 -24.65
C GLY A 317 -12.37 -1.29 -25.66
N TYR A 318 -11.32 -0.63 -26.18
CA TYR A 318 -10.39 -1.23 -27.13
C TYR A 318 -9.70 -2.47 -26.57
N ALA A 319 -9.16 -2.39 -25.35
CA ALA A 319 -8.52 -3.52 -24.69
C ALA A 319 -9.48 -4.71 -24.56
N LEU A 320 -10.72 -4.46 -24.10
CA LEU A 320 -11.74 -5.49 -23.88
C LEU A 320 -12.11 -6.25 -25.16
N PHE A 321 -12.22 -5.54 -26.29
CA PHE A 321 -12.60 -6.15 -27.58
C PHE A 321 -11.40 -6.61 -28.43
N SER A 322 -10.17 -6.21 -28.09
CA SER A 322 -8.94 -6.75 -28.68
C SER A 322 -8.74 -8.24 -28.35
N GLU A 323 -7.63 -8.85 -28.79
CA GLU A 323 -7.23 -10.19 -28.31
C GLU A 323 -6.20 -10.16 -27.18
N LEU A 324 -5.86 -8.98 -26.63
CA LEU A 324 -4.93 -8.86 -25.50
C LEU A 324 -5.45 -9.66 -24.30
N ASP A 325 -4.52 -10.28 -23.57
CA ASP A 325 -4.83 -11.03 -22.37
C ASP A 325 -4.86 -10.09 -21.16
N VAL A 326 -6.02 -9.47 -20.95
CA VAL A 326 -6.22 -8.49 -19.86
C VAL A 326 -6.33 -9.23 -18.52
N LEU A 327 -5.26 -9.19 -17.74
CA LEU A 327 -5.19 -9.82 -16.42
C LEU A 327 -5.99 -9.04 -15.37
N GLY A 328 -5.98 -7.71 -15.50
CA GLY A 328 -6.63 -6.81 -14.57
C GLY A 328 -6.75 -5.39 -15.09
N VAL A 329 -7.66 -4.65 -14.47
CA VAL A 329 -7.89 -3.22 -14.69
C VAL A 329 -7.77 -2.52 -13.35
N ASN A 330 -6.86 -1.57 -13.27
CA ASN A 330 -6.53 -0.84 -12.08
C ASN A 330 -7.08 0.59 -12.22
N SER A 331 -7.84 1.05 -11.24
CA SER A 331 -8.10 2.48 -11.09
C SER A 331 -6.85 3.18 -10.56
N VAL A 332 -6.68 4.47 -10.86
CA VAL A 332 -5.71 5.33 -10.19
C VAL A 332 -6.30 6.71 -9.96
N HIS A 333 -5.72 7.47 -9.03
CA HIS A 333 -6.06 8.87 -8.84
C HIS A 333 -5.70 9.73 -10.05
N HIS A 334 -6.28 10.93 -10.09
CA HIS A 334 -5.83 12.03 -10.92
C HIS A 334 -5.61 13.24 -10.02
N GLY A 335 -4.36 13.48 -9.62
CA GLY A 335 -3.98 14.54 -8.66
C GLY A 335 -4.34 14.30 -7.19
N GLY A 336 -5.22 13.33 -6.90
CA GLY A 336 -5.58 12.86 -5.56
C GLY A 336 -7.09 12.78 -5.31
N GLY A 337 -7.57 11.77 -4.59
CA GLY A 337 -8.95 11.66 -4.11
C GLY A 337 -9.99 11.16 -5.12
N GLN A 338 -9.59 10.92 -6.37
CA GLN A 338 -10.51 10.63 -7.49
C GLN A 338 -10.59 9.13 -7.86
N GLU A 339 -9.75 8.28 -7.25
CA GLU A 339 -9.76 6.84 -7.51
C GLU A 339 -11.18 6.23 -7.38
N PRO A 340 -12.01 6.56 -6.37
CA PRO A 340 -13.32 5.91 -6.24
C PRO A 340 -14.27 6.27 -7.39
N VAL A 341 -14.07 7.41 -8.03
CA VAL A 341 -14.83 7.85 -9.21
C VAL A 341 -14.39 7.04 -10.43
N ASN A 342 -13.08 6.89 -10.62
CA ASN A 342 -12.48 6.14 -11.71
C ASN A 342 -12.83 4.65 -11.63
N TYR A 343 -12.75 4.06 -10.44
CA TYR A 343 -13.19 2.69 -10.19
C TYR A 343 -14.65 2.45 -10.60
N ARG A 344 -15.57 3.37 -10.25
CA ARG A 344 -16.98 3.26 -10.64
C ARG A 344 -17.17 3.38 -12.15
N GLU A 345 -16.39 4.21 -12.80
CA GLU A 345 -16.44 4.35 -14.27
C GLU A 345 -15.93 3.08 -14.97
N ILE A 346 -14.88 2.43 -14.45
CA ILE A 346 -14.42 1.13 -14.96
C ILE A 346 -15.56 0.12 -14.90
N LEU A 347 -16.26 0.02 -13.77
CA LEU A 347 -17.40 -0.89 -13.63
C LEU A 347 -18.52 -0.56 -14.61
N HIS A 348 -18.79 0.73 -14.87
CA HIS A 348 -19.81 1.14 -15.83
C HIS A 348 -19.45 0.77 -17.28
N VAL A 349 -18.22 1.05 -17.71
CA VAL A 349 -17.74 0.70 -19.07
C VAL A 349 -17.73 -0.81 -19.26
N LEU A 350 -17.37 -1.58 -18.22
CA LEU A 350 -17.37 -3.03 -18.26
C LEU A 350 -18.79 -3.61 -18.41
N ASP A 351 -19.77 -3.07 -17.68
CA ASP A 351 -21.19 -3.43 -17.84
C ASP A 351 -21.68 -3.15 -19.28
N LEU A 352 -21.35 -1.98 -19.82
CA LEU A 352 -21.67 -1.66 -21.22
C LEU A 352 -20.97 -2.60 -22.21
N ALA A 353 -19.73 -3.01 -21.95
CA ALA A 353 -19.00 -3.96 -22.77
C ALA A 353 -19.67 -5.34 -22.77
N GLN A 354 -20.13 -5.83 -21.61
CA GLN A 354 -20.87 -7.08 -21.51
C GLN A 354 -22.20 -7.01 -22.27
N GLN A 355 -22.94 -5.91 -22.14
CA GLN A 355 -24.15 -5.65 -22.94
C GLN A 355 -23.86 -5.53 -24.44
N SER A 356 -22.60 -5.28 -24.81
CA SER A 356 -22.12 -5.21 -26.19
C SER A 356 -21.50 -6.51 -26.70
N GLY A 357 -21.62 -7.62 -25.95
CA GLY A 357 -21.17 -8.94 -26.37
C GLY A 357 -19.76 -9.34 -25.92
N LEU A 358 -19.15 -8.64 -24.95
CA LEU A 358 -17.94 -9.13 -24.29
C LEU A 358 -18.24 -10.46 -23.58
N PRO A 359 -17.57 -11.57 -23.93
CA PRO A 359 -17.87 -12.87 -23.32
C PRO A 359 -17.35 -12.95 -21.88
N ASP A 360 -18.05 -13.72 -21.03
CA ASP A 360 -17.76 -13.80 -19.58
C ASP A 360 -16.30 -14.16 -19.24
N HIS A 361 -15.65 -15.00 -20.04
CA HIS A 361 -14.25 -15.41 -19.83
C HIS A 361 -13.22 -14.31 -20.18
N ARG A 362 -13.64 -13.22 -20.82
CA ARG A 362 -12.82 -12.04 -21.14
C ARG A 362 -13.02 -10.89 -20.15
N VAL A 363 -13.97 -11.01 -19.22
CA VAL A 363 -14.22 -10.01 -18.18
C VAL A 363 -13.01 -10.00 -17.22
N PRO A 364 -12.24 -8.90 -17.15
CA PRO A 364 -11.05 -8.83 -16.31
C PRO A 364 -11.40 -8.62 -14.84
N PHE A 365 -10.45 -8.87 -13.95
CA PHE A 365 -10.54 -8.40 -12.57
C PHE A 365 -10.39 -6.87 -12.51
N VAL A 366 -11.08 -6.23 -11.57
CA VAL A 366 -10.98 -4.79 -11.34
C VAL A 366 -10.42 -4.54 -9.94
N PHE A 367 -9.38 -3.73 -9.85
CA PHE A 367 -8.62 -3.48 -8.62
C PHE A 367 -8.64 -1.99 -8.28
N ARG A 368 -8.77 -1.68 -6.99
CA ARG A 368 -8.66 -0.30 -6.49
C ARG A 368 -7.20 0.12 -6.40
N GLY A 369 -6.82 1.18 -7.10
CA GLY A 369 -5.44 1.66 -7.00
C GLY A 369 -5.20 2.75 -5.98
N ALA A 370 -4.04 3.38 -6.13
CA ALA A 370 -3.58 4.48 -5.31
C ALA A 370 -4.55 5.67 -5.43
N ASN A 371 -4.91 6.24 -4.28
CA ASN A 371 -5.77 7.43 -4.23
C ASN A 371 -4.96 8.73 -4.12
N PHE A 372 -3.64 8.64 -3.90
CA PHE A 372 -2.73 9.77 -3.77
C PHE A 372 -1.42 9.52 -4.50
N ARG A 373 -0.79 10.61 -4.95
CA ARG A 373 0.53 10.58 -5.60
C ARG A 373 1.64 10.19 -4.65
N LEU A 374 2.74 9.67 -5.19
CA LEU A 374 3.99 9.52 -4.44
C LEU A 374 4.63 10.89 -4.16
N SER A 375 5.38 10.96 -3.05
CA SER A 375 6.14 12.15 -2.66
C SER A 375 7.64 11.85 -2.73
N PRO A 376 8.44 12.72 -3.37
CA PRO A 376 9.88 12.57 -3.35
C PRO A 376 10.43 12.58 -1.91
N PRO A 377 11.30 11.63 -1.53
CA PRO A 377 11.92 11.62 -0.21
C PRO A 377 12.96 12.73 -0.10
N ALA A 378 13.26 13.14 1.13
CA ALA A 378 14.27 14.17 1.41
C ALA A 378 15.68 13.79 0.90
N SER A 379 15.97 12.49 0.79
CA SER A 379 17.23 11.98 0.25
C SER A 379 17.40 12.19 -1.26
N GLY A 380 16.31 12.48 -1.98
CA GLY A 380 16.28 12.59 -3.44
C GLY A 380 16.46 11.25 -4.17
N LYS A 381 16.59 10.13 -3.46
CA LYS A 381 16.79 8.80 -4.03
C LYS A 381 15.46 8.11 -4.22
N TRP A 382 15.18 7.66 -5.44
CA TRP A 382 13.91 6.98 -5.77
C TRP A 382 13.61 5.78 -4.88
N TYR A 383 14.64 5.04 -4.45
CA TYR A 383 14.48 3.84 -3.66
C TYR A 383 14.19 4.08 -2.17
N ASP A 384 14.27 5.33 -1.70
CA ASP A 384 13.87 5.74 -0.34
C ASP A 384 12.40 6.23 -0.31
N THR A 385 11.66 6.08 -1.42
CA THR A 385 10.27 6.55 -1.54
C THR A 385 9.35 5.72 -0.65
N VAL A 386 8.55 6.38 0.18
CA VAL A 386 7.46 5.73 0.91
C VAL A 386 6.42 5.22 -0.08
N THR A 387 6.16 3.92 -0.05
CA THR A 387 5.26 3.23 -0.99
C THR A 387 3.80 3.53 -0.67
N GLU A 388 3.00 3.84 -1.70
CA GLU A 388 1.54 3.88 -1.62
C GLU A 388 0.98 2.50 -2.00
N ILE A 389 0.72 1.64 -1.01
CA ILE A 389 0.22 0.28 -1.23
C ILE A 389 -1.29 0.31 -1.50
N SER A 390 -1.70 -0.42 -2.54
CA SER A 390 -3.08 -0.52 -3.02
C SER A 390 -3.36 -1.91 -3.59
N ASP A 391 -4.64 -2.26 -3.70
CA ASP A 391 -5.07 -3.50 -4.35
C ASP A 391 -4.50 -3.66 -5.76
N ALA A 392 -4.40 -2.55 -6.51
CA ALA A 392 -3.82 -2.54 -7.84
C ALA A 392 -2.32 -2.84 -7.84
N SER A 393 -1.55 -2.20 -6.94
CA SER A 393 -0.10 -2.46 -6.84
C SER A 393 0.19 -3.90 -6.41
N ASP A 394 -0.60 -4.44 -5.46
CA ASP A 394 -0.51 -5.83 -5.05
C ASP A 394 -0.90 -6.79 -6.18
N ALA A 395 -1.91 -6.44 -6.98
CA ALA A 395 -2.32 -7.24 -8.14
C ALA A 395 -1.24 -7.25 -9.23
N ILE A 396 -0.61 -6.12 -9.53
CA ILE A 396 0.52 -6.06 -10.48
C ILE A 396 1.68 -6.92 -9.95
N LEU A 397 2.01 -6.82 -8.65
CA LEU A 397 3.08 -7.60 -8.05
C LEU A 397 2.76 -9.10 -8.07
N ALA A 398 1.51 -9.47 -7.78
CA ALA A 398 1.04 -10.84 -7.87
C ALA A 398 1.12 -11.38 -9.31
N SER A 399 0.79 -10.57 -10.32
CA SER A 399 0.95 -10.91 -11.72
C SER A 399 2.41 -11.08 -12.11
N ALA A 400 3.32 -10.23 -11.62
CA ALA A 400 4.76 -10.37 -11.86
C ALA A 400 5.34 -11.66 -11.23
N ARG A 401 4.81 -12.10 -10.08
CA ARG A 401 5.15 -13.41 -9.48
C ARG A 401 4.63 -14.58 -10.32
N GLY A 402 3.45 -14.44 -10.93
CA GLY A 402 2.87 -15.44 -11.85
C GLY A 402 3.44 -15.41 -13.27
N ALA A 403 4.13 -14.33 -13.64
CA ALA A 403 4.82 -14.20 -14.92
C ALA A 403 6.10 -15.04 -14.97
N SER A 404 6.65 -15.21 -16.16
CA SER A 404 7.95 -15.85 -16.37
C SER A 404 8.86 -14.94 -17.20
N PRO A 405 10.19 -15.10 -17.15
CA PRO A 405 11.12 -14.31 -17.96
C PRO A 405 10.82 -14.32 -19.47
N THR A 406 10.23 -15.41 -19.98
CA THR A 406 9.87 -15.56 -21.39
C THR A 406 8.46 -15.07 -21.72
N ASN A 407 7.66 -14.71 -20.73
CA ASN A 407 6.30 -14.22 -20.89
C ASN A 407 5.98 -13.17 -19.80
N PRO A 408 6.56 -11.95 -19.91
CA PRO A 408 6.36 -10.88 -18.94
C PRO A 408 4.97 -10.25 -19.06
N VAL A 409 4.57 -9.55 -18.00
CA VAL A 409 3.32 -8.78 -17.96
C VAL A 409 3.61 -7.33 -18.35
N TRP A 410 2.83 -6.79 -19.28
CA TRP A 410 2.81 -5.36 -19.54
C TRP A 410 1.91 -4.65 -18.52
N VAL A 411 2.40 -3.57 -17.94
CA VAL A 411 1.57 -2.59 -17.25
C VAL A 411 1.42 -1.39 -18.16
N VAL A 412 0.18 -0.93 -18.32
CA VAL A 412 -0.19 0.11 -19.28
C VAL A 412 -0.85 1.27 -18.52
N PRO A 413 -0.06 2.15 -17.87
CA PRO A 413 -0.62 3.34 -17.27
C PRO A 413 -0.96 4.36 -18.36
N VAL A 414 -2.20 4.81 -18.33
CA VAL A 414 -2.73 5.92 -19.16
C VAL A 414 -3.12 7.13 -18.31
N GLY A 415 -2.88 7.06 -16.99
CA GLY A 415 -2.86 8.16 -16.04
C GLY A 415 -1.47 8.30 -15.38
N PRO A 416 -1.36 8.75 -14.12
CA PRO A 416 -0.10 8.70 -13.36
C PRO A 416 0.35 7.26 -13.09
N GLY A 417 1.67 7.02 -13.09
CA GLY A 417 2.27 5.70 -12.91
C GLY A 417 2.36 5.21 -11.46
N THR A 418 1.52 5.72 -10.56
CA THR A 418 1.65 5.52 -9.10
C THR A 418 1.56 4.05 -8.69
N ASN A 419 0.59 3.29 -9.24
CA ASN A 419 0.44 1.87 -8.93
C ASN A 419 1.67 1.03 -9.34
N VAL A 420 2.21 1.26 -10.54
CA VAL A 420 3.38 0.53 -11.04
C VAL A 420 4.67 0.95 -10.32
N ALA A 421 4.82 2.23 -9.98
CA ALA A 421 5.93 2.71 -9.14
C ALA A 421 5.87 2.08 -7.75
N SER A 422 4.70 2.03 -7.11
CA SER A 422 4.49 1.34 -5.84
C SER A 422 4.82 -0.16 -5.93
N THR A 423 4.42 -0.82 -7.01
CA THR A 423 4.75 -2.24 -7.26
C THR A 423 6.26 -2.46 -7.29
N ILE A 424 7.00 -1.59 -7.99
CA ILE A 424 8.47 -1.66 -8.07
C ILE A 424 9.11 -1.48 -6.68
N LEU A 425 8.61 -0.52 -5.89
CA LEU A 425 9.10 -0.28 -4.53
C LEU A 425 8.80 -1.46 -3.61
N GLN A 426 7.62 -2.08 -3.70
CA GLN A 426 7.26 -3.30 -2.96
C GLN A 426 8.17 -4.46 -3.33
N ALA A 427 8.34 -4.73 -4.64
CA ALA A 427 9.21 -5.80 -5.11
C ALA A 427 10.65 -5.61 -4.63
N ARG A 428 11.16 -4.37 -4.67
CA ARG A 428 12.48 -4.03 -4.14
C ARG A 428 12.60 -4.29 -2.66
N ALA A 429 11.64 -3.85 -1.84
CA ALA A 429 11.61 -4.14 -0.40
C ALA A 429 11.56 -5.65 -0.13
N GLU A 430 11.04 -6.42 -1.08
CA GLU A 430 11.03 -7.88 -1.05
C GLU A 430 12.30 -8.53 -1.62
N GLY A 431 13.23 -7.79 -2.21
CA GLY A 431 14.39 -8.36 -2.91
C GLY A 431 14.03 -9.07 -4.21
N LEU A 432 12.86 -8.80 -4.77
CA LEU A 432 12.38 -9.35 -6.04
C LEU A 432 12.76 -8.43 -7.21
N ASP A 433 13.51 -8.97 -8.17
CA ASP A 433 13.78 -8.28 -9.43
C ASP A 433 12.62 -8.46 -10.43
N LEU A 434 12.18 -7.35 -11.03
CA LEU A 434 11.06 -7.29 -11.96
C LEU A 434 11.47 -7.20 -13.43
N LYS A 435 12.76 -7.00 -13.75
CA LYS A 435 13.24 -6.64 -15.11
C LYS A 435 12.72 -7.52 -16.24
N ASP A 436 12.76 -8.85 -16.06
CA ASP A 436 12.32 -9.79 -17.08
C ASP A 436 10.87 -10.25 -16.90
N ARG A 437 10.16 -9.69 -15.92
CA ARG A 437 8.81 -10.14 -15.51
C ARG A 437 7.76 -9.11 -15.79
N LEU A 438 8.16 -7.84 -15.83
CA LEU A 438 7.29 -6.71 -16.01
C LEU A 438 7.86 -5.80 -17.10
N ARG A 439 6.98 -5.27 -17.93
CA ARG A 439 7.28 -4.20 -18.89
C ARG A 439 6.30 -3.07 -18.66
N VAL A 440 6.71 -1.84 -18.89
CA VAL A 440 5.82 -0.67 -18.80
C VAL A 440 5.72 -0.02 -20.16
N ILE A 441 4.49 0.29 -20.59
CA ILE A 441 4.27 1.27 -21.65
C ILE A 441 3.33 2.35 -21.13
N TRP A 442 3.89 3.55 -20.94
CA TRP A 442 3.17 4.67 -20.34
C TRP A 442 2.72 5.65 -21.43
N LEU A 443 1.45 6.03 -21.40
CA LEU A 443 1.00 7.21 -22.12
C LEU A 443 1.13 8.45 -21.24
N GLY A 444 2.07 9.31 -21.60
CA GLY A 444 2.35 10.57 -20.91
C GLY A 444 3.71 11.11 -21.28
N GLY A 445 4.10 12.22 -20.67
CA GLY A 445 5.31 12.95 -21.03
C GLY A 445 5.12 13.90 -22.22
N SER A 446 5.81 15.03 -22.17
CA SER A 446 5.91 15.98 -23.27
C SER A 446 6.96 15.51 -24.28
N ASN A 447 7.40 16.37 -25.20
CA ASN A 447 8.46 15.97 -26.15
C ASN A 447 9.80 15.65 -25.47
N ASN A 448 10.10 16.23 -24.32
CA ASN A 448 11.46 16.20 -23.75
C ASN A 448 11.49 16.00 -22.23
N ALA A 449 10.37 15.68 -21.59
CA ALA A 449 10.28 15.52 -20.14
C ALA A 449 9.07 14.69 -19.73
N ILE A 450 9.11 14.10 -18.53
CA ILE A 450 7.92 13.47 -17.90
C ILE A 450 6.80 14.50 -17.71
N VAL A 451 7.16 15.74 -17.39
CA VAL A 451 6.22 16.83 -17.09
C VAL A 451 5.85 17.62 -18.35
N ARG A 452 5.05 18.69 -18.16
CA ARG A 452 4.52 19.61 -19.21
C ARG A 452 3.43 18.97 -20.07
N GLU A 453 2.76 17.99 -19.49
CA GLU A 453 1.51 17.44 -19.96
C GLU A 453 0.68 16.98 -18.76
N PHE A 454 -0.52 16.50 -19.01
CA PHE A 454 -1.53 16.22 -18.01
C PHE A 454 -1.16 15.10 -16.99
N ASN A 455 -0.84 13.89 -17.43
CA ASN A 455 -0.62 12.70 -16.60
C ASN A 455 0.62 12.83 -15.71
N GLY A 456 1.76 13.15 -16.30
CA GLY A 456 3.04 13.32 -15.65
C GLY A 456 3.08 14.52 -14.72
N ASN A 457 2.22 15.54 -14.90
CA ASN A 457 2.11 16.62 -13.90
C ASN A 457 1.39 16.16 -12.62
N ASN A 458 0.60 15.09 -12.65
CA ASN A 458 -0.09 14.59 -11.45
C ASN A 458 0.86 13.87 -10.49
N ASP A 459 1.72 13.01 -11.02
CA ASP A 459 2.72 12.27 -10.26
C ASP A 459 4.00 12.04 -11.10
N PRO A 460 4.83 13.07 -11.31
CA PRO A 460 6.05 12.93 -12.08
C PRO A 460 7.07 12.03 -11.38
N TRP A 461 6.99 11.96 -10.05
CA TRP A 461 7.89 11.14 -9.24
C TRP A 461 7.67 9.66 -9.49
N SER A 462 6.43 9.21 -9.65
CA SER A 462 6.13 7.82 -10.01
C SER A 462 6.82 7.36 -11.29
N MET A 463 6.78 8.18 -12.35
CA MET A 463 7.44 7.82 -13.61
C MET A 463 8.95 7.98 -13.54
N TYR A 464 9.47 8.85 -12.67
CA TYR A 464 10.90 8.86 -12.35
C TYR A 464 11.32 7.55 -11.66
N VAL A 465 10.57 7.07 -10.67
CA VAL A 465 10.81 5.76 -10.03
C VAL A 465 10.83 4.64 -11.07
N VAL A 466 9.83 4.58 -11.96
CA VAL A 466 9.77 3.58 -13.03
C VAL A 466 11.00 3.65 -13.91
N ALA A 467 11.38 4.84 -14.40
CA ALA A 467 12.55 5.03 -15.25
C ALA A 467 13.87 4.65 -14.60
N GLN A 468 14.01 4.83 -13.28
CA GLN A 468 15.23 4.49 -12.54
C GLN A 468 15.30 3.02 -12.09
N SER A 469 14.19 2.28 -12.17
CA SER A 469 14.09 0.91 -11.66
C SER A 469 14.87 -0.13 -12.49
N GLY A 470 15.14 0.20 -13.76
CA GLY A 470 15.68 -0.74 -14.74
C GLY A 470 14.66 -1.68 -15.37
N VAL A 471 13.37 -1.60 -14.97
CA VAL A 471 12.27 -2.27 -15.69
C VAL A 471 12.18 -1.71 -17.10
N GLU A 472 11.99 -2.59 -18.08
CA GLU A 472 11.84 -2.20 -19.48
C GLU A 472 10.68 -1.21 -19.63
N THR A 473 10.98 0.03 -20.00
CA THR A 473 10.02 1.13 -20.01
C THR A 473 9.94 1.77 -21.40
N TRP A 474 8.72 1.83 -21.92
CA TRP A 474 8.33 2.53 -23.12
C TRP A 474 7.46 3.72 -22.75
N ILE A 475 7.65 4.85 -23.43
CA ILE A 475 6.86 6.06 -23.26
C ILE A 475 6.26 6.43 -24.61
N VAL A 476 4.95 6.66 -24.63
CA VAL A 476 4.23 7.28 -25.73
C VAL A 476 3.93 8.73 -25.34
N PRO A 477 4.72 9.71 -25.80
CA PRO A 477 4.54 11.10 -25.43
C PRO A 477 3.16 11.61 -25.84
N ALA A 478 2.55 12.48 -25.02
CA ALA A 478 1.24 13.04 -25.29
C ALA A 478 1.13 13.65 -26.71
N PRO A 479 2.11 14.42 -27.25
CA PRO A 479 2.05 14.93 -28.62
C PRO A 479 2.06 13.85 -29.72
N VAL A 480 2.62 12.67 -29.44
CA VAL A 480 2.63 11.51 -30.35
C VAL A 480 1.32 10.75 -30.24
N GLY A 481 0.89 10.42 -29.03
CA GLY A 481 -0.41 9.77 -28.77
C GLY A 481 -1.60 10.58 -29.32
N ALA A 482 -1.53 11.92 -29.24
CA ALA A 482 -2.55 12.85 -29.76
C ALA A 482 -2.84 12.71 -31.26
N ARG A 483 -1.94 12.06 -32.00
CA ARG A 483 -2.10 11.85 -33.45
C ARG A 483 -3.18 10.81 -33.74
N VAL A 484 -3.38 9.83 -32.85
CA VAL A 484 -4.57 8.97 -32.87
C VAL A 484 -5.74 9.82 -32.39
N ALA A 485 -6.68 10.09 -33.29
CA ALA A 485 -7.76 11.03 -33.05
C ALA A 485 -9.00 10.66 -33.85
N ILE A 486 -10.14 11.27 -33.51
CA ILE A 486 -11.37 11.17 -34.27
C ILE A 486 -12.01 12.56 -34.40
N ASP A 487 -12.51 12.90 -35.57
CA ASP A 487 -13.46 14.00 -35.76
C ASP A 487 -14.89 13.46 -35.81
N LYS A 488 -15.60 13.54 -34.68
CA LYS A 488 -16.96 12.98 -34.56
C LYS A 488 -17.94 13.53 -35.61
N ARG A 489 -17.71 14.71 -36.18
CA ARG A 489 -18.59 15.33 -37.19
C ARG A 489 -18.59 14.54 -38.50
N THR A 490 -17.44 14.01 -38.88
CA THR A 490 -17.23 13.28 -40.15
C THR A 490 -17.09 11.77 -39.92
N GLU A 491 -16.49 11.38 -38.79
CA GLU A 491 -16.10 10.00 -38.48
C GLU A 491 -16.98 9.37 -37.39
N GLY A 492 -18.06 10.04 -36.96
CA GLY A 492 -18.97 9.49 -35.94
C GLY A 492 -19.68 8.18 -36.33
N HIS A 493 -19.57 7.76 -37.59
CA HIS A 493 -20.02 6.47 -38.10
C HIS A 493 -19.00 5.32 -37.85
N LEU A 494 -17.79 5.65 -37.40
CA LEU A 494 -16.78 4.66 -37.02
C LEU A 494 -17.12 3.94 -35.72
N TYR A 495 -17.90 4.55 -34.83
CA TYR A 495 -18.39 3.88 -33.63
C TYR A 495 -19.31 2.72 -33.99
N ALA A 496 -19.14 1.61 -33.25
CA ALA A 496 -19.99 0.45 -33.38
C ALA A 496 -21.41 0.73 -32.82
N ASP A 497 -22.41 0.10 -33.42
CA ASP A 497 -23.81 0.27 -33.06
C ASP A 497 -24.25 -0.75 -32.00
N HIS A 498 -23.65 -0.63 -30.81
CA HIS A 498 -23.96 -1.40 -29.62
C HIS A 498 -23.84 -0.50 -28.38
N PRO A 499 -24.32 -0.90 -27.19
CA PRO A 499 -24.40 -0.03 -26.01
C PRO A 499 -23.11 0.73 -25.68
N LEU A 500 -21.96 0.04 -25.65
CA LEU A 500 -20.67 0.67 -25.41
C LEU A 500 -20.27 1.64 -26.53
N GLY A 501 -20.41 1.27 -27.81
CA GLY A 501 -20.05 2.13 -28.93
C GLY A 501 -20.90 3.40 -28.98
N GLN A 502 -22.19 3.29 -28.64
CA GLN A 502 -23.11 4.43 -28.50
C GLN A 502 -22.72 5.32 -27.31
N TYR A 503 -22.31 4.73 -26.19
CA TYR A 503 -21.79 5.48 -25.04
C TYR A 503 -20.53 6.27 -25.39
N LEU A 504 -19.53 5.61 -25.98
CA LEU A 504 -18.27 6.25 -26.40
C LEU A 504 -18.54 7.38 -27.40
N LYS A 505 -19.40 7.14 -28.40
CA LYS A 505 -19.84 8.18 -29.33
C LYS A 505 -20.50 9.35 -28.60
N LYS A 506 -21.31 9.10 -27.57
CA LYS A 506 -22.06 10.13 -26.84
C LYS A 506 -21.12 11.04 -26.05
N ILE A 507 -20.15 10.49 -25.33
CA ILE A 507 -19.25 11.27 -24.47
C ILE A 507 -18.24 12.11 -25.27
N VAL A 508 -17.90 11.70 -26.49
CA VAL A 508 -16.98 12.45 -27.36
C VAL A 508 -17.64 13.72 -27.90
N PRO A 509 -16.99 14.89 -27.81
CA PRO A 509 -17.55 16.14 -28.31
C PRO A 509 -17.64 16.14 -29.85
N ALA A 510 -18.56 16.94 -30.41
CA ALA A 510 -18.74 17.09 -31.86
C ALA A 510 -17.64 17.94 -32.52
N LYS A 511 -16.38 17.51 -32.38
CA LYS A 511 -15.17 18.11 -32.92
C LYS A 511 -14.07 17.05 -33.06
N ARG A 512 -12.91 17.42 -33.59
CA ARG A 512 -11.69 16.61 -33.48
C ARG A 512 -11.29 16.45 -32.00
N LYS A 513 -11.17 15.21 -31.54
CA LYS A 513 -10.68 14.82 -30.20
C LYS A 513 -9.58 13.78 -30.38
N ALA A 514 -8.44 14.05 -29.76
CA ALA A 514 -7.37 13.07 -29.61
C ALA A 514 -7.83 11.93 -28.68
N LEU A 515 -7.47 10.70 -29.05
CA LEU A 515 -7.70 9.47 -28.30
C LEU A 515 -6.33 8.93 -27.88
N TYR A 516 -5.70 9.63 -26.94
CA TYR A 516 -4.28 9.45 -26.65
C TYR A 516 -4.01 8.01 -26.23
N ASP A 517 -4.77 7.52 -25.26
CA ASP A 517 -4.57 6.26 -24.53
C ASP A 517 -4.54 5.01 -25.43
N ALA A 518 -5.33 5.02 -26.52
CA ALA A 518 -5.38 3.90 -27.47
C ALA A 518 -4.05 3.63 -28.18
N SER A 519 -3.17 4.64 -28.25
CA SER A 519 -1.84 4.50 -28.86
C SER A 519 -0.91 3.58 -28.04
N ALA A 520 -1.06 3.50 -26.72
CA ALA A 520 -0.26 2.62 -25.87
C ALA A 520 -0.56 1.14 -26.16
N LEU A 521 -1.84 0.76 -26.23
CA LEU A 521 -2.25 -0.61 -26.58
C LEU A 521 -1.87 -0.97 -28.02
N SER A 522 -2.09 -0.04 -28.96
CA SER A 522 -1.73 -0.24 -30.36
C SER A 522 -0.21 -0.42 -30.53
N SER A 523 0.60 0.23 -29.69
CA SER A 523 2.04 0.03 -29.67
C SER A 523 2.43 -1.38 -29.20
N ILE A 524 1.78 -1.92 -28.16
CA ILE A 524 1.98 -3.33 -27.76
C ILE A 524 1.61 -4.28 -28.90
N ILE A 525 0.45 -4.07 -29.52
CA ILE A 525 -0.02 -4.91 -30.65
C ILE A 525 0.99 -4.85 -31.81
N SER A 526 1.46 -3.65 -32.15
CA SER A 526 2.46 -3.47 -33.21
C SER A 526 3.80 -4.12 -32.89
N LEU A 527 4.26 -4.07 -31.63
CA LEU A 527 5.51 -4.72 -31.22
C LEU A 527 5.38 -6.24 -31.25
N HIS A 528 4.23 -6.77 -30.83
CA HIS A 528 3.96 -8.20 -30.81
C HIS A 528 3.89 -8.80 -32.22
N LEU A 529 3.23 -8.11 -33.15
CA LEU A 529 2.98 -8.60 -34.51
C LEU A 529 3.93 -8.05 -35.58
N ASP A 530 4.89 -7.22 -35.19
CA ASP A 530 5.80 -6.52 -36.10
C ASP A 530 5.08 -5.74 -37.23
N LEU A 531 4.01 -5.02 -36.88
CA LEU A 531 3.15 -4.31 -37.86
C LEU A 531 3.77 -3.02 -38.41
N GLY A 532 4.92 -2.60 -37.87
CA GLY A 532 5.59 -1.35 -38.24
C GLY A 532 4.75 -0.10 -37.95
N TRP A 533 3.81 -0.13 -37.00
CA TRP A 533 3.05 1.07 -36.60
C TRP A 533 3.89 2.01 -35.73
N ILE A 534 4.94 1.52 -35.09
CA ILE A 534 5.95 2.36 -34.44
C ILE A 534 7.03 2.65 -35.50
N LYS A 535 7.22 3.92 -35.86
CA LYS A 535 8.13 4.33 -36.95
C LYS A 535 9.49 4.78 -36.44
N GLU A 536 9.52 5.44 -35.29
CA GLU A 536 10.75 5.99 -34.70
C GLU A 536 10.71 5.84 -33.18
N VAL A 537 11.85 5.42 -32.62
CA VAL A 537 12.07 5.29 -31.17
C VAL A 537 13.40 5.94 -30.82
N GLU A 538 13.39 6.79 -29.80
CA GLU A 538 14.60 7.34 -29.19
C GLU A 538 14.83 6.70 -27.82
N ARG A 539 16.09 6.47 -27.45
CA ARG A 539 16.44 6.02 -26.10
C ARG A 539 16.93 7.18 -25.25
N VAL A 540 16.46 7.27 -24.00
CA VAL A 540 16.73 8.40 -23.10
C VAL A 540 17.01 7.95 -21.66
N THR A 541 17.81 8.73 -20.95
CA THR A 541 17.82 8.79 -19.49
C THR A 541 16.85 9.87 -19.03
N VAL A 542 16.13 9.59 -17.95
CA VAL A 542 15.21 10.53 -17.31
C VAL A 542 15.91 11.18 -16.11
N ALA A 543 16.01 12.50 -16.10
CA ALA A 543 16.60 13.27 -15.02
C ALA A 543 15.64 13.42 -13.81
N GLY A 544 16.20 13.83 -12.66
CA GLY A 544 15.44 14.03 -11.43
C GLY A 544 14.66 15.36 -11.38
N PRO A 545 13.97 15.65 -10.26
CA PRO A 545 13.14 16.83 -10.09
C PRO A 545 13.90 18.16 -10.24
N THR A 546 15.16 18.21 -9.81
CA THR A 546 16.01 19.42 -9.90
C THR A 546 16.31 19.83 -11.35
N GLU A 547 16.25 18.88 -12.27
CA GLU A 547 16.46 19.08 -13.70
C GLU A 547 15.13 19.09 -14.47
N GLY A 548 14.00 19.20 -13.76
CA GLY A 548 12.67 19.29 -14.35
C GLY A 548 12.22 18.01 -15.06
N TYR A 549 12.71 16.85 -14.62
CA TYR A 549 12.40 15.55 -15.21
C TYR A 549 12.68 15.45 -16.72
N ALA A 550 13.71 16.17 -17.17
CA ALA A 550 14.09 16.23 -18.57
C ALA A 550 14.65 14.90 -19.08
N TRP A 551 14.51 14.68 -20.39
CA TRP A 551 15.09 13.54 -21.09
C TRP A 551 16.42 13.92 -21.70
N THR A 552 17.40 13.05 -21.58
CA THR A 552 18.67 13.17 -22.28
C THR A 552 18.89 11.91 -23.10
N ARG A 553 19.22 12.06 -24.38
CA ARG A 553 19.49 10.93 -25.27
C ARG A 553 20.55 10.01 -24.66
N ASN A 554 20.30 8.71 -24.69
CA ASN A 554 21.18 7.68 -24.16
C ASN A 554 21.08 6.43 -25.02
N GLU A 555 22.19 5.97 -25.59
CA GLU A 555 22.22 4.81 -26.49
C GLU A 555 22.28 3.45 -25.76
N ASP A 556 22.28 3.43 -24.42
CA ASP A 556 22.19 2.19 -23.64
C ASP A 556 20.94 1.38 -24.07
N PRO A 557 21.06 0.11 -24.48
CA PRO A 557 19.93 -0.73 -24.87
C PRO A 557 18.82 -0.88 -23.80
N GLN A 558 19.17 -0.69 -22.53
CA GLN A 558 18.27 -0.76 -21.37
C GLN A 558 17.68 0.61 -20.98
N ALA A 559 18.09 1.69 -21.65
CA ALA A 559 17.51 3.01 -21.42
C ALA A 559 16.02 3.05 -21.81
N VAL A 560 15.30 4.03 -21.25
CA VAL A 560 13.88 4.26 -21.51
C VAL A 560 13.67 4.55 -22.99
N ARG A 561 12.66 3.91 -23.59
CA ARG A 561 12.33 4.05 -25.02
C ARG A 561 11.18 5.01 -25.20
N VAL A 562 11.42 6.11 -25.89
CA VAL A 562 10.44 7.14 -26.20
C VAL A 562 10.01 6.97 -27.66
N ILE A 563 8.74 6.72 -27.90
CA ILE A 563 8.19 6.66 -29.25
C ILE A 563 8.11 8.08 -29.82
N ARG A 564 8.73 8.32 -30.97
CA ARG A 564 8.79 9.63 -31.64
C ARG A 564 7.82 9.75 -32.80
N GLU A 565 7.53 8.63 -33.47
CA GLU A 565 6.64 8.60 -34.62
C GLU A 565 5.84 7.30 -34.67
N ILE A 566 4.56 7.41 -35.04
CA ILE A 566 3.60 6.31 -35.15
C ILE A 566 2.80 6.38 -36.45
N ASP A 567 2.24 5.26 -36.88
CA ASP A 567 1.22 5.15 -37.93
C ASP A 567 -0.17 5.41 -37.33
N GLN A 568 -0.51 6.68 -37.12
CA GLN A 568 -1.76 7.03 -36.44
C GLN A 568 -3.02 6.56 -37.19
N GLN A 569 -2.97 6.42 -38.52
CA GLN A 569 -4.11 5.98 -39.31
C GLN A 569 -4.35 4.47 -39.15
N ALA A 570 -3.28 3.67 -39.16
CA ALA A 570 -3.40 2.24 -38.90
C ALA A 570 -3.90 1.97 -37.47
N MET A 571 -3.36 2.67 -36.48
CA MET A 571 -3.79 2.54 -35.08
C MET A 571 -5.25 2.97 -34.87
N GLN A 572 -5.67 4.11 -35.46
CA GLN A 572 -7.08 4.56 -35.39
C GLN A 572 -8.02 3.54 -36.04
N ARG A 573 -7.63 2.98 -37.18
CA ARG A 573 -8.43 1.97 -37.89
C ARG A 573 -8.59 0.71 -37.02
N ASP A 574 -7.51 0.18 -36.47
CA ASP A 574 -7.56 -1.03 -35.65
C ASP A 574 -8.43 -0.84 -34.40
N LEU A 575 -8.33 0.33 -33.75
CA LEU A 575 -9.20 0.71 -32.63
C LEU A 575 -10.69 0.54 -32.99
N PHE A 576 -11.17 1.20 -34.04
CA PHE A 576 -12.59 1.20 -34.37
C PHE A 576 -13.07 -0.10 -35.01
N GLU A 577 -12.23 -0.77 -35.82
CA GLU A 577 -12.56 -2.07 -36.40
C GLU A 577 -12.62 -3.17 -35.31
N THR A 578 -11.73 -3.12 -34.32
CA THR A 578 -11.78 -3.99 -33.14
C THR A 578 -13.10 -3.86 -32.40
N MET A 579 -13.55 -2.63 -32.14
CA MET A 579 -14.85 -2.38 -31.50
C MET A 579 -16.04 -2.85 -32.35
N LYS A 580 -15.87 -3.00 -33.66
CA LYS A 580 -16.87 -3.57 -34.59
C LYS A 580 -16.75 -5.10 -34.75
N GLY A 581 -15.91 -5.75 -33.96
CA GLY A 581 -15.69 -7.20 -34.01
C GLY A 581 -14.67 -7.66 -35.05
N LYS A 582 -14.03 -6.74 -35.79
CA LYS A 582 -12.93 -7.01 -36.73
C LYS A 582 -11.57 -6.74 -36.09
N ARG A 583 -11.35 -7.39 -34.96
CA ARG A 583 -10.12 -7.25 -34.16
C ARG A 583 -8.89 -7.86 -34.86
N THR A 584 -7.73 -7.23 -34.67
CA THR A 584 -6.45 -7.81 -35.06
C THR A 584 -6.19 -9.11 -34.29
N ARG A 585 -5.80 -10.17 -35.00
CA ARG A 585 -5.54 -11.50 -34.44
C ARG A 585 -4.14 -11.54 -33.84
N LEU A 586 -4.03 -11.84 -32.54
CA LEU A 586 -2.72 -11.89 -31.85
C LEU A 586 -2.11 -13.29 -31.84
N VAL A 587 -2.83 -14.28 -32.37
CA VAL A 587 -2.39 -15.67 -32.49
C VAL A 587 -2.48 -16.07 -33.96
N GLY A 588 -1.32 -16.32 -34.59
CA GLY A 588 -1.18 -16.96 -35.89
C GLY A 588 -2.01 -16.37 -37.03
N VAL A 589 -1.41 -15.49 -37.83
CA VAL A 589 -1.34 -15.78 -39.27
C VAL A 589 -0.04 -16.57 -39.43
N GLY A 590 -0.12 -17.90 -39.39
CA GLY A 590 1.05 -18.72 -39.65
C GLY A 590 1.54 -18.50 -41.08
N ASN A 591 2.86 -18.39 -41.24
CA ASN A 591 3.52 -18.76 -42.49
C ASN A 591 3.21 -20.23 -42.83
#